data_AF-A0A257RVV3-F1
#
_entry.id   AF-A0A257RVV3-F1
#
_cell.length_a   1.000
_cell.length_b   1.000
_cell.length_c   1.000
_cell.angle_alpha   90.00
_cell.angle_beta   90.00
_cell.angle_gamma   90.00
#
_symmetry.space_group_name_H-M   'P 1'
#
loop_
_entity.id
_entity.type
_entity.pdbx_description
1 polymer ?
#
loop_
_entity_poly.entity_id
_entity_poly.type
_entity_poly.pdbx_seq_one_letter_code
_entity_poly.pdbx_strand_id
1 'polypeptide(L)'
;MATLQGVPRVGRKKAERLVLDLADKLDELEVDGTVPRPEGAASEDAIRALVSLGYSAGDAEKAVRAALEDGGRGLARHDLIRRALAIAAGR
;
A
#
# COMPACT_ATOMS: atom_id res chain seq x y z
N MET A 1 11.38 24.28 -6.60
CA MET A 1 10.37 25.38 -6.68
C MET A 1 9.53 25.36 -7.95
N ALA A 2 10.09 25.01 -9.13
CA ALA A 2 9.34 25.01 -10.39
C ALA A 2 8.21 23.96 -10.46
N THR A 3 8.38 22.80 -9.83
CA THR A 3 7.39 21.70 -9.90
C THR A 3 6.03 22.09 -9.32
N LEU A 4 6.00 22.79 -8.18
CA LEU A 4 4.75 23.26 -7.57
C LEU A 4 4.10 24.40 -8.38
N GLN A 5 4.89 25.21 -9.07
CA GLN A 5 4.40 26.27 -9.96
C GLN A 5 3.83 25.73 -11.28
N GLY A 6 4.16 24.48 -11.64
CA GLY A 6 3.58 23.79 -12.80
C GLY A 6 2.13 23.32 -12.58
N VAL A 7 1.63 23.37 -11.34
CA VAL A 7 0.23 23.03 -11.03
C VAL A 7 -0.68 24.19 -11.42
N PRO A 8 -1.76 23.96 -12.19
CA PRO A 8 -2.70 25.01 -12.55
C PRO A 8 -3.20 25.77 -11.31
N ARG A 9 -3.17 27.11 -11.35
CA ARG A 9 -3.59 28.02 -10.27
C ARG A 9 -2.61 28.14 -9.08
N VAL A 10 -1.42 27.53 -9.14
CA VAL A 10 -0.36 27.70 -8.13
C VAL A 10 0.76 28.60 -8.68
N GLY A 11 0.75 29.88 -8.28
CA GLY A 11 1.81 30.84 -8.65
C GLY A 11 3.00 30.83 -7.68
N ARG A 12 4.07 31.58 -8.01
CA ARG A 12 5.32 31.65 -7.21
C ARG A 12 5.09 31.85 -5.71
N LYS A 13 4.30 32.87 -5.33
CA LYS A 13 4.01 33.20 -3.92
C LYS A 13 3.24 32.09 -3.18
N LYS A 14 2.34 31.39 -3.88
CA LYS A 14 1.59 30.25 -3.30
C LYS A 14 2.49 29.03 -3.17
N ALA A 15 3.34 28.76 -4.16
CA ALA A 15 4.32 27.66 -4.10
C ALA A 15 5.32 27.86 -2.95
N GLU A 16 5.85 29.07 -2.78
CA GLU A 16 6.77 29.41 -1.68
C GLU A 16 6.11 29.24 -0.31
N ARG A 17 4.86 29.73 -0.15
CA ARG A 17 4.09 29.54 1.09
C ARG A 17 3.82 28.06 1.37
N LEU A 18 3.43 27.29 0.35
CA LEU A 18 3.20 25.85 0.50
C LEU A 18 4.46 25.10 0.94
N VAL A 19 5.64 25.47 0.43
CA VAL A 19 6.89 24.82 0.84
C VAL A 19 7.20 25.10 2.31
N LEU A 20 7.05 26.34 2.77
CA LEU A 20 7.26 26.69 4.18
C LEU A 20 6.24 26.00 5.09
N ASP A 21 4.95 26.12 4.76
CA ASP A 21 3.86 25.53 5.56
C ASP A 21 3.94 24.00 5.62
N LEU A 22 4.49 23.35 4.58
CA LEU A 22 4.69 21.89 4.55
C LEU A 22 6.00 21.47 5.20
N ALA A 23 7.08 22.26 5.09
CA ALA A 23 8.35 21.95 5.75
C ALA A 23 8.17 21.89 7.27
N ASP A 24 7.50 22.90 7.85
CA ASP A 24 7.22 22.93 9.29
C ASP A 24 6.38 21.71 9.73
N LYS A 25 5.37 21.33 8.94
CA LYS A 25 4.52 20.16 9.24
C LYS A 25 5.22 18.83 9.02
N LEU A 26 6.18 18.78 8.09
CA LEU A 26 6.96 17.58 7.83
C LEU A 26 8.01 17.36 8.92
N ASP A 27 8.51 18.41 9.57
CA ASP A 27 9.39 18.26 10.74
C ASP A 27 8.64 17.72 11.97
N GLU A 28 7.33 18.02 12.10
CA GLU A 28 6.44 17.45 13.13
C GLU A 28 6.06 15.99 12.83
N LEU A 29 6.06 15.61 11.56
CA LEU A 29 5.89 14.22 11.15
C LEU A 29 7.26 13.56 11.24
N GLU A 30 7.52 12.76 12.27
CA GLU A 30 8.65 11.83 12.25
C GLU A 30 8.47 10.87 11.07
N VAL A 31 8.90 11.28 9.88
CA VAL A 31 8.96 10.44 8.70
C VAL A 31 10.22 9.61 8.83
N ASP A 32 10.22 8.69 9.79
CA ASP A 32 11.03 7.50 9.65
C ASP A 32 10.63 6.91 8.29
N GLY A 33 11.59 6.75 7.38
CA GLY A 33 11.38 6.36 5.97
C GLY A 33 10.64 5.03 5.77
N THR A 34 10.18 4.42 6.86
CA THR A 34 9.22 3.34 6.95
C THR A 34 7.93 3.89 7.58
N VAL A 35 6.94 4.27 6.77
CA VAL A 35 5.56 4.35 7.26
C VAL A 35 5.26 2.98 7.92
N PRO A 36 4.94 2.91 9.23
CA PRO A 36 4.65 1.65 9.88
C PRO A 36 3.46 1.05 9.15
N ARG A 37 3.72 0.01 8.36
CA ARG A 37 2.69 -0.66 7.61
C ARG A 37 1.83 -1.41 8.63
N PRO A 38 0.52 -1.13 8.72
CA PRO A 38 -0.31 -1.78 9.72
C PRO A 38 -0.24 -3.30 9.58
N GLU A 39 -0.24 -4.00 10.70
CA GLU A 39 -0.35 -5.46 10.72
C GLU A 39 -1.58 -5.87 9.90
N GLY A 40 -1.37 -6.70 8.87
CA GLY A 40 -2.44 -7.11 7.95
C GLY A 40 -2.49 -6.37 6.59
N ALA A 41 -1.68 -5.33 6.38
CA ALA A 41 -1.64 -4.67 5.06
C ALA A 41 -1.15 -5.60 3.94
N ALA A 42 -0.28 -6.57 4.26
CA ALA A 42 0.15 -7.58 3.28
C ALA A 42 -1.02 -8.50 2.86
N SER A 43 -1.90 -8.87 3.80
CA SER A 43 -3.09 -9.68 3.49
C SER A 43 -4.14 -8.90 2.73
N GLU A 44 -4.40 -7.63 3.09
CA GLU A 44 -5.33 -6.78 2.33
C GLU A 44 -4.84 -6.55 0.89
N ASP A 45 -3.55 -6.25 0.73
CA ASP A 45 -2.95 -6.10 -0.60
C ASP A 45 -3.06 -7.40 -1.40
N ALA A 46 -2.88 -8.56 -0.76
CA ALA A 46 -2.99 -9.85 -1.42
C ALA A 46 -4.43 -10.14 -1.87
N ILE A 47 -5.43 -9.83 -1.04
CA ILE A 47 -6.85 -9.96 -1.39
C ILE A 47 -7.17 -9.07 -2.59
N ARG A 48 -6.76 -7.79 -2.55
CA ARG A 48 -6.98 -6.84 -3.65
C ARG A 48 -6.33 -7.31 -4.95
N ALA A 49 -5.13 -7.88 -4.88
CA ALA A 49 -4.45 -8.42 -6.04
C ALA A 49 -5.22 -9.61 -6.65
N LEU A 50 -5.69 -10.56 -5.83
CA LEU A 50 -6.47 -11.70 -6.31
C LEU A 50 -7.81 -11.27 -6.93
N VAL A 51 -8.51 -10.32 -6.31
CA VAL A 51 -9.74 -9.76 -6.88
C VAL A 51 -9.48 -9.07 -8.22
N SER A 52 -8.37 -8.34 -8.34
CA SER A 52 -7.96 -7.71 -9.61
C SER A 52 -7.63 -8.73 -10.70
N LEU A 53 -7.24 -9.95 -10.32
CA LEU A 53 -7.02 -11.07 -11.25
C LEU A 53 -8.33 -11.79 -11.63
N GLY A 54 -9.47 -11.42 -11.05
CA GLY A 54 -10.78 -11.95 -11.38
C GLY A 54 -11.35 -12.97 -10.39
N TYR A 55 -10.67 -13.23 -9.26
CA TYR A 55 -11.25 -14.08 -8.20
C TYR A 55 -12.34 -13.34 -7.42
N SER A 56 -13.34 -14.08 -6.94
CA SER A 56 -14.35 -13.51 -6.05
C SER A 56 -13.70 -13.04 -4.74
N ALA A 57 -14.26 -11.99 -4.11
CA ALA A 57 -13.73 -11.50 -2.82
C ALA A 57 -13.71 -12.60 -1.75
N GLY A 58 -14.75 -13.44 -1.70
CA GLY A 58 -14.83 -14.55 -0.75
C GLY A 58 -13.79 -15.66 -1.03
N ASP A 59 -13.47 -15.96 -2.28
CA ASP A 59 -12.42 -16.93 -2.61
C ASP A 59 -11.02 -16.36 -2.36
N ALA A 60 -10.81 -15.07 -2.64
CA ALA A 60 -9.57 -14.37 -2.36
C ALA A 60 -9.27 -14.34 -0.86
N GLU A 61 -10.26 -13.99 -0.03
CA GLU A 61 -10.13 -13.99 1.43
C GLU A 61 -9.82 -15.40 1.97
N LYS A 62 -10.54 -16.43 1.49
CA LYS A 62 -10.29 -17.82 1.89
C LYS A 62 -8.87 -18.27 1.52
N ALA A 63 -8.43 -17.98 0.30
CA ALA A 63 -7.10 -18.37 -0.17
C ALA A 63 -5.98 -17.65 0.60
N VAL A 64 -6.13 -16.36 0.89
CA VAL A 64 -5.16 -15.60 1.70
C VAL A 64 -5.16 -16.09 3.14
N ARG A 65 -6.32 -16.38 3.73
CA ARG A 65 -6.40 -16.96 5.09
C ARG A 65 -5.69 -18.31 5.17
N ALA A 66 -5.96 -19.20 4.21
CA ALA A 66 -5.28 -20.49 4.13
C ALA A 66 -3.77 -20.32 3.93
N ALA A 67 -3.33 -19.36 3.11
CA ALA A 67 -1.91 -19.06 2.93
C ALA A 67 -1.25 -18.56 4.24
N LEU A 68 -1.96 -17.77 5.05
CA LEU A 68 -1.47 -17.30 6.35
C LEU A 68 -1.39 -18.42 7.38
N GLU A 69 -2.35 -19.35 7.39
CA GLU A 69 -2.36 -20.53 8.26
C GLU A 69 -1.27 -21.53 7.87
N ASP A 70 -0.97 -21.66 6.58
CA ASP A 70 0.10 -22.50 6.01
C ASP A 70 1.51 -21.86 6.12
N GLY A 71 1.77 -21.15 7.22
CA GLY A 71 3.07 -20.53 7.49
C GLY A 71 3.35 -19.23 6.72
N GLY A 72 2.33 -18.58 6.17
CA GLY A 72 2.48 -17.30 5.47
C GLY A 72 2.62 -16.07 6.37
N ARG A 73 2.57 -16.24 7.69
CA ARG A 73 2.74 -15.13 8.65
C ARG A 73 4.16 -14.57 8.54
N GLY A 74 4.26 -13.27 8.21
CA GLY A 74 5.54 -12.59 8.04
C GLY A 74 6.16 -12.72 6.64
N LEU A 75 5.49 -13.37 5.68
CA LEU A 75 5.93 -13.36 4.29
C LEU A 75 5.85 -11.95 3.70
N ALA A 76 6.80 -11.64 2.81
CA ALA A 76 6.69 -10.46 1.97
C ALA A 76 5.40 -10.53 1.14
N ARG A 77 4.81 -9.37 0.86
CA ARG A 77 3.53 -9.24 0.12
C ARG A 77 3.49 -10.08 -1.15
N HIS A 78 4.55 -10.05 -1.94
CA HIS A 78 4.62 -10.77 -3.20
C HIS A 78 4.58 -12.30 -3.01
N ASP A 79 5.23 -12.80 -1.97
CA ASP A 79 5.26 -14.24 -1.66
C ASP A 79 3.90 -14.71 -1.13
N LEU A 80 3.23 -13.88 -0.33
CA LEU A 80 1.86 -14.14 0.12
C LEU A 80 0.88 -14.20 -1.05
N ILE A 81 1.00 -13.30 -2.04
CA ILE A 81 0.18 -13.34 -3.26
C ILE A 81 0.41 -14.64 -4.04
N ARG A 82 1.68 -15.03 -4.24
CA ARG A 82 2.02 -16.26 -4.98
C ARG A 82 1.46 -17.50 -4.28
N ARG A 83 1.55 -17.57 -2.95
CA ARG A 83 1.05 -18.71 -2.18
C ARG A 83 -0.48 -18.76 -2.19
N ALA A 84 -1.14 -17.62 -2.01
CA ALA A 84 -2.59 -17.54 -2.11
C ALA A 84 -3.09 -17.92 -3.52
N LEU A 85 -2.38 -17.55 -4.58
CA LEU A 85 -2.66 -18.00 -5.94
C LEU A 85 -2.53 -19.51 -6.11
N ALA A 86 -1.48 -20.13 -5.54
CA ALA A 86 -1.33 -21.59 -5.59
C ALA A 86 -2.51 -22.31 -4.91
N ILE A 87 -3.02 -21.77 -3.81
CA ILE A 87 -4.19 -22.31 -3.10
C ILE A 87 -5.50 -22.04 -3.87
N ALA A 88 -5.63 -20.86 -4.49
CA ALA A 88 -6.82 -20.49 -5.26
C ALA A 88 -6.94 -21.26 -6.59
N ALA A 89 -5.81 -21.54 -7.25
CA ALA A 89 -5.75 -22.26 -8.53
C ALA A 89 -5.66 -23.79 -8.38
N GLY A 90 -5.32 -24.29 -7.18
CA GLY A 90 -5.29 -25.71 -6.84
C GLY A 90 -6.65 -26.29 -6.40
N ARG A 91 -7.71 -25.48 -6.42
CA ARG A 91 -9.12 -25.90 -6.34
C ARG A 91 -9.74 -25.94 -7.73
#